data_AF-U3J5S4-F1
#
_entry.id   AF-U3J5S4-F1
#
_cell.length_a   1.000
_cell.length_b   1.000
_cell.length_c   1.000
_cell.angle_alpha   90.00
_cell.angle_beta   90.00
_cell.angle_gamma   90.00
#
_symmetry.space_group_name_H-M   'P 1'
#
loop_
_entity.id
_entity.type
_entity.pdbx_description
1 polymer ?
#
loop_
_entity_poly.entity_id
_entity_poly.type
_entity_poly.pdbx_seq_one_letter_code
_entity_poly.pdbx_strand_id
1 'polypeptide(L)'
;DKDGDGLVSWKEYNLQMYDRVIDFDENTVLEDQEEESFRQLHLKEKKRFEKANRDDVPDLNVDEFIAFEHPEEVEYMTDFVIQEALEEHDKDGDGFVNLEEFLGDYRRDPTAREDPEWILVEKDRFVNDYDKDKDGKLSPQELLFWIVPNNQGIAQEEAVHLIEEMDLNDDKKLSEAEILKNQDLFLNSEATDYGRQLHDERFYHEEL
;
A
#
# COMPACT_ATOMS: atom_id res chain seq x y z
N ASP A 1 -9.10 19.64 5.47
CA ASP A 1 -9.47 21.00 5.11
C ASP A 1 -10.91 21.40 5.48
N LYS A 2 -11.17 21.65 6.76
CA LYS A 2 -12.42 22.25 7.26
C LYS A 2 -12.32 23.78 7.32
N ASP A 3 -11.12 24.33 7.39
CA ASP A 3 -10.85 25.77 7.47
C ASP A 3 -10.49 26.43 6.13
N GLY A 4 -10.27 25.64 5.09
CA GLY A 4 -10.08 26.06 3.69
C GLY A 4 -8.64 26.47 3.36
N ASP A 5 -7.65 25.99 4.10
CA ASP A 5 -6.24 26.39 3.96
C ASP A 5 -5.44 25.50 2.99
N GLY A 6 -6.06 24.43 2.46
CA GLY A 6 -5.42 23.46 1.57
C GLY A 6 -4.49 22.47 2.27
N LEU A 7 -4.47 22.47 3.61
CA LEU A 7 -3.72 21.53 4.44
C LEU A 7 -4.69 20.64 5.23
N VAL A 8 -4.13 19.59 5.82
CA VAL A 8 -4.86 18.68 6.71
C VAL A 8 -4.13 18.64 8.04
N SER A 9 -4.69 19.29 9.04
CA SER A 9 -4.16 19.20 10.40
C SER A 9 -4.54 17.87 11.07
N TRP A 10 -3.73 17.44 12.03
CA TRP A 10 -4.05 16.25 12.84
C TRP A 10 -5.44 16.34 13.49
N LYS A 11 -5.84 17.54 13.92
CA LYS A 11 -7.15 17.77 14.54
C LYS A 11 -8.29 17.58 13.56
N GLU A 12 -8.13 18.06 12.33
CA GLU A 12 -9.13 17.90 11.28
C GLU A 12 -9.30 16.44 10.87
N TYR A 13 -8.19 15.72 10.69
CA TYR A 13 -8.21 14.29 10.42
C TYR A 13 -8.98 13.54 11.51
N ASN A 14 -8.66 13.80 12.78
CA ASN A 14 -9.32 13.16 13.92
C ASN A 14 -10.82 13.43 14.00
N LEU A 15 -11.21 14.68 13.81
CA LEU A 15 -12.61 15.07 13.78
C LEU A 15 -13.36 14.37 12.65
N GLN A 16 -12.73 14.19 11.49
CA GLN A 16 -13.35 13.52 10.35
C GLN A 16 -13.44 12.00 10.54
N MET A 17 -12.42 11.35 11.08
CA MET A 17 -12.36 9.89 11.21
C MET A 17 -13.10 9.36 12.44
N TYR A 18 -13.07 10.07 13.56
CA TYR A 18 -13.61 9.58 14.84
C TYR A 18 -14.74 10.44 15.42
N ASP A 19 -15.13 11.52 14.72
CA ASP A 19 -16.13 12.50 15.20
C ASP A 19 -15.76 13.12 16.57
N ARG A 20 -14.48 13.08 16.93
CA ARG A 20 -13.94 13.62 18.19
C ARG A 20 -12.49 14.04 18.02
N VAL A 21 -12.08 15.07 18.76
CA VAL A 21 -10.65 15.40 18.93
C VAL A 21 -10.08 14.43 19.96
N ILE A 22 -9.04 13.70 19.57
CA ILE A 22 -8.36 12.74 20.42
C ILE A 22 -7.05 13.37 20.87
N ASP A 23 -6.83 13.41 22.18
CA ASP A 23 -5.61 13.91 22.82
C ASP A 23 -5.12 12.89 23.85
N PHE A 24 -4.69 11.73 23.37
CA PHE A 24 -3.97 10.77 24.20
C PHE A 24 -2.50 11.18 24.28
N ASP A 25 -1.98 11.33 25.49
CA ASP A 25 -0.54 11.43 25.76
C ASP A 25 0.05 10.01 25.82
N GLU A 26 1.36 9.86 25.56
CA GLU A 26 2.14 8.64 25.83
C GLU A 26 2.13 8.20 27.31
N ASN A 27 1.56 9.00 28.20
CA ASN A 27 1.36 8.67 29.62
C ASN A 27 -0.10 8.59 30.08
N THR A 28 -1.09 8.66 29.18
CA THR A 28 -2.50 8.51 29.58
C THR A 28 -2.76 7.09 30.08
N VAL A 29 -3.01 6.96 31.39
CA VAL A 29 -3.41 5.69 32.01
C VAL A 29 -4.89 5.47 31.70
N LEU A 30 -5.18 4.36 31.02
CA LEU A 30 -6.53 3.95 30.64
C LEU A 30 -6.84 2.66 31.40
N GLU A 31 -8.04 2.57 31.98
CA GLU A 31 -8.46 1.40 32.77
C GLU A 31 -9.02 0.28 31.89
N ASP A 32 -9.43 0.62 30.66
CA ASP A 32 -10.08 -0.27 29.72
C ASP A 32 -9.10 -0.76 28.64
N GLN A 33 -9.09 -2.07 28.38
CA GLN A 33 -8.23 -2.69 27.37
C GLN A 33 -8.59 -2.25 25.94
N GLU A 34 -9.86 -1.93 25.68
CA GLU A 34 -10.31 -1.37 24.40
C GLU A 34 -9.79 0.05 24.23
N GLU A 35 -9.78 0.86 25.29
CA GLU A 35 -9.22 2.21 25.26
C GLU A 35 -7.69 2.20 25.09
N GLU A 36 -6.99 1.27 25.73
CA GLU A 36 -5.54 1.08 25.56
C GLU A 36 -5.19 0.65 24.12
N SER A 37 -5.95 -0.30 23.56
CA SER A 37 -5.78 -0.74 22.17
C SER A 37 -6.05 0.41 21.19
N PHE A 38 -7.11 1.18 21.43
CA PHE A 38 -7.43 2.37 20.63
C PHE A 38 -6.33 3.42 20.70
N ARG A 39 -5.74 3.64 21.88
CA ARG A 39 -4.63 4.56 22.07
C ARG A 39 -3.37 4.12 21.32
N GLN A 40 -3.03 2.83 21.34
CA GLN A 40 -1.88 2.31 20.59
C GLN A 40 -2.06 2.53 19.09
N LEU A 41 -3.24 2.19 18.56
CA LEU A 41 -3.59 2.44 17.16
C LEU A 41 -3.46 3.92 16.81
N HIS A 42 -4.03 4.79 17.64
CA HIS A 42 -4.02 6.23 17.43
C HIS A 42 -2.61 6.83 17.47
N LEU A 43 -1.75 6.36 18.37
CA LEU A 43 -0.34 6.78 18.44
C LEU A 43 0.45 6.29 17.22
N LYS A 44 0.15 5.09 16.70
CA LYS A 44 0.76 4.57 15.48
C LYS A 44 0.39 5.42 14.27
N GLU A 45 -0.89 5.77 14.11
CA GLU A 45 -1.36 6.68 13.06
C GLU A 45 -0.70 8.06 13.20
N LYS A 46 -0.58 8.59 14.43
CA LYS A 46 0.11 9.87 14.66
C LYS A 46 1.57 9.83 14.21
N LYS A 47 2.29 8.75 14.52
CA LYS A 47 3.67 8.56 14.05
C LYS A 47 3.75 8.51 12.53
N ARG A 48 2.79 7.86 11.87
CA ARG A 48 2.70 7.83 10.40
C ARG A 48 2.48 9.22 9.83
N PHE A 49 1.56 10.00 10.43
CA PHE A 49 1.27 11.38 10.03
C PHE A 49 2.52 12.27 10.17
N GLU A 50 3.21 12.19 11.30
CA GLU A 50 4.46 12.93 11.53
C GLU A 50 5.59 12.50 10.57
N LYS A 51 5.65 11.22 10.20
CA LYS A 51 6.64 10.70 9.25
C LYS A 51 6.36 11.10 7.80
N ALA A 52 5.07 11.22 7.43
CA ALA A 52 4.64 11.63 6.10
C ALA A 52 4.95 13.10 5.81
N ASN A 53 4.90 13.93 6.86
CA ASN A 53 5.29 15.33 6.85
C ASN A 53 6.80 15.48 6.58
N ARG A 54 7.16 16.16 5.49
CA ARG A 54 8.56 16.34 5.08
C ARG A 54 8.98 17.82 5.03
N ASP A 55 8.02 18.73 5.07
CA ASP A 55 8.26 20.17 4.96
C ASP A 55 8.33 20.91 6.31
N ASP A 56 8.26 20.16 7.42
CA ASP A 56 8.28 20.64 8.81
C ASP A 56 7.13 21.64 9.14
N VAL A 57 6.10 21.72 8.28
CA VAL A 57 4.86 22.46 8.57
C VAL A 57 3.94 21.53 9.36
N PRO A 58 3.30 21.95 10.46
CA PRO A 58 2.54 21.03 11.34
C PRO A 58 1.43 20.19 10.67
N ASP A 59 0.99 20.58 9.49
CA ASP A 59 -0.19 20.08 8.79
C ASP A 59 0.22 19.54 7.42
N LEU A 60 -0.43 18.47 6.96
CA LEU A 60 -0.03 17.79 5.71
C LEU A 60 -0.60 18.53 4.50
N ASN A 61 0.24 18.77 3.49
CA ASN A 61 -0.23 19.12 2.16
C ASN A 61 -0.79 17.88 1.43
N VAL A 62 -1.35 18.06 0.22
CA VAL A 62 -2.01 16.97 -0.53
C VAL A 62 -1.06 15.80 -0.81
N ASP A 63 0.18 16.07 -1.22
CA ASP A 63 1.15 15.00 -1.53
C ASP A 63 1.52 14.22 -0.27
N GLU A 64 1.71 14.92 0.85
CA GLU A 64 2.03 14.30 2.13
C GLU A 64 0.84 13.54 2.72
N PHE A 65 -0.38 14.03 2.50
CA PHE A 65 -1.60 13.34 2.91
C PHE A 65 -1.78 12.04 2.11
N ILE A 66 -1.46 12.04 0.81
CA ILE A 66 -1.42 10.81 0.01
C ILE A 66 -0.35 9.86 0.56
N ALA A 67 0.84 10.35 0.91
CA ALA A 67 1.89 9.52 1.51
C ALA A 67 1.52 8.99 2.90
N PHE A 68 0.64 9.67 3.63
CA PHE A 68 0.11 9.22 4.92
C PHE A 68 -0.94 8.10 4.75
N GLU A 69 -1.86 8.25 3.79
CA GLU A 69 -2.92 7.26 3.51
C GLU A 69 -2.37 6.02 2.79
N HIS A 70 -1.43 6.23 1.86
CA HIS A 70 -0.80 5.22 1.01
C HIS A 70 0.73 5.25 1.12
N PRO A 71 1.30 4.98 2.31
CA PRO A 71 2.75 4.99 2.51
C PRO A 71 3.50 3.97 1.65
N GLU A 72 2.81 2.91 1.19
CA GLU A 72 3.32 1.90 0.27
C GLU A 72 3.63 2.42 -1.14
N GLU A 73 3.01 3.52 -1.55
CA GLU A 73 3.18 4.10 -2.89
C GLU A 73 4.36 5.08 -2.97
N VAL A 74 4.98 5.39 -1.82
CA VAL A 74 5.96 6.49 -1.72
C VAL A 74 7.29 6.01 -1.13
N GLU A 75 8.38 6.23 -1.88
CA GLU A 75 9.72 5.73 -1.55
C GLU A 75 10.22 6.17 -0.16
N TYR A 76 9.99 7.42 0.26
CA TYR A 76 10.49 7.90 1.56
C TYR A 76 9.70 7.36 2.77
N MET A 77 8.51 6.81 2.53
CA MET A 77 7.67 6.15 3.54
C MET A 77 7.91 4.65 3.61
N THR A 78 8.66 4.08 2.66
CA THR A 78 8.97 2.65 2.57
C THR A 78 9.55 2.09 3.87
N ASP A 79 10.51 2.80 4.49
CA ASP A 79 11.09 2.38 5.76
C ASP A 79 10.04 2.27 6.89
N PHE A 80 9.03 3.15 6.89
CA PHE A 80 7.96 3.11 7.88
C PHE A 80 7.06 1.89 7.66
N VAL A 81 6.71 1.59 6.41
CA VAL A 81 5.89 0.42 6.04
C VAL A 81 6.59 -0.88 6.42
N ILE A 82 7.89 -0.98 6.16
CA ILE A 82 8.71 -2.13 6.55
C ILE A 82 8.73 -2.29 8.06
N GLN A 83 8.98 -1.20 8.80
CA GLN A 83 9.01 -1.25 10.26
C GLN A 83 7.64 -1.67 10.82
N GLU A 84 6.55 -1.14 10.28
CA GLU A 84 5.19 -1.48 10.68
C GLU A 84 4.90 -2.98 10.50
N ALA A 85 5.32 -3.55 9.37
CA ALA A 85 5.15 -4.98 9.13
C ALA A 85 6.05 -5.84 10.03
N LEU A 86 7.29 -5.41 10.31
CA LEU A 86 8.14 -6.10 11.28
C LEU A 86 7.51 -6.09 12.66
N GLU A 87 7.02 -4.95 13.15
CA GLU A 87 6.34 -4.85 14.45
C GLU A 87 5.12 -5.79 14.57
N GLU A 88 4.46 -6.10 13.45
CA GLU A 88 3.33 -7.02 13.41
C GLU A 88 3.74 -8.49 13.29
N HIS A 89 4.72 -8.80 12.44
CA HIS A 89 5.05 -10.17 12.04
C HIS A 89 6.31 -10.75 12.69
N ASP A 90 7.35 -9.94 12.94
CA ASP A 90 8.59 -10.36 13.59
C ASP A 90 8.34 -10.60 15.08
N LYS A 91 8.18 -11.88 15.45
CA LYS A 91 7.86 -12.29 16.82
C LYS A 91 9.11 -12.53 17.66
N ASP A 92 10.23 -12.87 17.03
CA ASP A 92 11.49 -13.15 17.72
C ASP A 92 12.42 -11.93 17.83
N GLY A 93 12.13 -10.86 17.10
CA GLY A 93 12.80 -9.57 17.14
C GLY A 93 14.14 -9.57 16.42
N ASP A 94 14.36 -10.46 15.46
CA ASP A 94 15.62 -10.57 14.72
C ASP A 94 15.72 -9.60 13.52
N GLY A 95 14.62 -8.91 13.20
CA GLY A 95 14.52 -7.94 12.10
C GLY A 95 14.24 -8.57 10.73
N PHE A 96 13.89 -9.85 10.69
CA PHE A 96 13.49 -10.59 9.50
C PHE A 96 12.11 -11.22 9.73
N VAL A 97 11.48 -11.71 8.65
CA VAL A 97 10.24 -12.50 8.75
C VAL A 97 10.52 -13.91 8.24
N ASN A 98 10.56 -14.87 9.15
CA ASN A 98 10.75 -16.28 8.78
C ASN A 98 9.42 -16.91 8.30
N LEU A 99 9.49 -18.13 7.77
CA LEU A 99 8.31 -18.81 7.24
C LEU A 99 7.22 -19.04 8.29
N GLU A 100 7.57 -19.27 9.56
CA GLU A 100 6.56 -19.46 10.62
C GLU A 100 5.82 -18.15 10.90
N GLU A 101 6.54 -17.03 10.92
CA GLU A 101 5.99 -15.68 11.10
C GLU A 101 5.13 -15.23 9.92
N PHE A 102 5.56 -15.57 8.70
CA PHE A 102 4.82 -15.33 7.46
C PHE A 102 3.49 -16.09 7.42
N LEU A 103 3.45 -17.33 7.93
CA LEU A 103 2.23 -18.12 8.05
C LEU A 103 1.34 -17.67 9.24
N GLY A 104 1.83 -16.76 10.07
CA GLY A 104 1.12 -16.17 11.20
C GLY A 104 0.70 -17.19 12.27
N ASP A 105 -0.55 -17.10 12.71
CA ASP A 105 -1.08 -17.96 13.78
C ASP A 105 -1.38 -19.42 13.34
N TYR A 106 -1.04 -19.80 12.11
CA TYR A 106 -1.24 -21.17 11.66
C TYR A 106 -0.38 -22.13 12.47
N ARG A 107 -1.05 -22.95 13.29
CA ARG A 107 -0.42 -24.10 13.96
C ARG A 107 -0.80 -25.37 13.25
N ARG A 108 0.20 -26.05 12.70
CA ARG A 108 0.04 -27.36 12.08
C ARG A 108 -0.62 -28.32 13.09
N ASP A 109 -1.75 -28.90 12.69
CA ASP A 109 -2.41 -29.92 13.50
C ASP A 109 -1.49 -31.14 13.62
N PRO A 110 -1.08 -31.56 14.83
CA PRO A 110 -0.20 -32.71 15.03
C PRO A 110 -0.78 -34.03 14.49
N THR A 111 -2.10 -34.08 14.29
CA THR A 111 -2.83 -35.25 13.79
C THR A 111 -3.07 -35.21 12.28
N ALA A 112 -2.88 -34.06 11.64
CA ALA A 112 -2.95 -33.94 10.19
C ALA A 112 -1.74 -34.59 9.52
N ARG A 113 -2.01 -35.43 8.51
CA ARG A 113 -0.94 -36.06 7.72
C ARG A 113 -0.28 -35.10 6.74
N GLU A 114 -1.05 -34.14 6.23
CA GLU A 114 -0.65 -33.19 5.20
C GLU A 114 -1.10 -31.79 5.61
N ASP A 115 -0.34 -30.78 5.17
CA ASP A 115 -0.72 -29.39 5.36
C ASP A 115 -1.88 -29.04 4.41
N PRO A 116 -2.78 -28.11 4.79
CA PRO A 116 -3.81 -27.60 3.91
C PRO A 116 -3.24 -27.08 2.58
N GLU A 117 -4.01 -27.20 1.50
CA GLU A 117 -3.56 -26.78 0.17
C GLU A 117 -3.14 -25.29 0.12
N TRP A 118 -3.86 -24.42 0.83
CA TRP A 118 -3.50 -23.01 0.93
C TRP A 118 -2.14 -22.78 1.61
N ILE A 119 -1.75 -23.62 2.58
CA ILE A 119 -0.42 -23.56 3.21
C ILE A 119 0.66 -23.95 2.20
N LEU A 120 0.41 -24.96 1.37
CA LEU A 120 1.35 -25.37 0.34
C LEU A 120 1.57 -24.24 -0.67
N VAL A 121 0.50 -23.54 -1.08
CA VAL A 121 0.56 -22.37 -1.95
C VAL A 121 1.35 -21.23 -1.29
N GLU A 122 1.10 -20.94 -0.02
CA GLU A 122 1.75 -19.84 0.68
C GLU A 122 3.24 -20.10 0.93
N LYS A 123 3.59 -21.35 1.25
CA LYS A 123 5.00 -21.79 1.32
C LYS A 123 5.70 -21.70 -0.04
N ASP A 124 5.01 -22.06 -1.12
CA ASP A 124 5.56 -21.96 -2.47
C ASP A 124 5.81 -20.49 -2.85
N ARG A 125 4.85 -19.60 -2.57
CA ARG A 125 5.01 -18.15 -2.77
C ARG A 125 6.13 -17.57 -1.94
N PHE A 126 6.23 -17.94 -0.66
CA PHE A 126 7.35 -17.50 0.18
C PHE A 126 8.71 -17.78 -0.47
N VAL A 127 8.92 -19.03 -0.92
CA VAL A 127 10.21 -19.47 -1.45
C VAL A 127 10.48 -19.00 -2.88
N ASN A 128 9.45 -18.87 -3.71
CA ASN A 128 9.63 -18.55 -5.13
C ASN A 128 9.46 -17.06 -5.45
N ASP A 129 8.54 -16.39 -4.74
CA ASP A 129 8.13 -15.03 -5.07
C ASP A 129 8.82 -13.99 -4.18
N TYR A 130 9.05 -14.30 -2.89
CA TYR A 130 9.57 -13.33 -1.91
C TYR A 130 11.02 -13.57 -1.49
N ASP A 131 11.38 -14.78 -1.07
CA ASP A 131 12.74 -15.17 -0.64
C ASP A 131 13.68 -15.32 -1.86
N LYS A 132 14.28 -14.20 -2.29
CA LYS A 132 15.10 -14.14 -3.50
C LYS A 132 16.47 -14.74 -3.29
N ASP A 133 17.05 -14.58 -2.10
CA ASP A 133 18.38 -15.10 -1.79
C ASP A 133 18.37 -16.54 -1.24
N LYS A 134 17.19 -17.07 -0.91
CA LYS A 134 16.93 -18.45 -0.46
C LYS A 134 17.56 -18.75 0.89
N ASP A 135 17.66 -17.75 1.76
CA ASP A 135 18.15 -17.92 3.12
C ASP A 135 17.05 -18.41 4.10
N GLY A 136 15.79 -18.47 3.64
CA GLY A 136 14.65 -18.98 4.38
C GLY A 136 13.94 -17.94 5.26
N LYS A 137 14.28 -16.66 5.11
CA LYS A 137 13.67 -15.53 5.83
C LYS A 137 13.60 -14.30 4.92
N LEU A 138 12.61 -13.44 5.13
CA LEU A 138 12.47 -12.23 4.34
C LEU A 138 13.30 -11.12 4.98
N SER A 139 14.29 -10.62 4.24
CA SER A 139 14.96 -9.36 4.56
C SER A 139 14.02 -8.17 4.44
N PRO A 140 14.34 -7.00 5.04
CA PRO A 140 13.56 -5.78 4.87
C PRO A 140 13.20 -5.43 3.41
N GLN A 141 14.12 -5.69 2.48
CA GLN A 141 13.90 -5.43 1.05
C GLN A 141 12.96 -6.45 0.41
N GLU A 142 13.02 -7.73 0.81
CA GLU A 142 12.14 -8.78 0.30
C GLU A 142 10.72 -8.67 0.89
N LEU A 143 10.65 -8.33 2.18
CA LEU A 143 9.43 -8.01 2.90
C LEU A 143 8.64 -6.89 2.20
N LEU A 144 9.32 -5.92 1.61
CA LEU A 144 8.67 -4.86 0.84
C LEU A 144 7.86 -5.40 -0.35
N PHE A 145 8.37 -6.41 -1.07
CA PHE A 145 7.63 -7.02 -2.20
C PHE A 145 6.42 -7.84 -1.75
N TRP A 146 6.40 -8.27 -0.49
CA TRP A 146 5.24 -8.94 0.09
C TRP A 146 4.16 -7.93 0.52
N ILE A 147 4.56 -6.79 1.09
CA ILE A 147 3.62 -5.77 1.61
C ILE A 147 3.10 -4.87 0.48
N VAL A 148 3.97 -4.50 -0.46
CA VAL A 148 3.66 -3.56 -1.53
C VAL A 148 3.36 -4.34 -2.80
N PRO A 149 2.12 -4.28 -3.32
CA PRO A 149 1.79 -4.87 -4.61
C PRO A 149 2.70 -4.28 -5.69
N ASN A 150 3.25 -5.12 -6.58
CA ASN A 150 4.02 -4.64 -7.74
C ASN A 150 3.11 -4.04 -8.82
N ASN A 151 2.37 -2.98 -8.47
CA ASN A 151 1.46 -2.29 -9.37
C ASN A 151 2.20 -1.67 -10.55
N GLN A 152 3.45 -1.23 -10.36
CA GLN A 152 4.26 -0.69 -11.45
C GLN A 152 4.60 -1.74 -12.52
N GLY A 153 5.03 -2.94 -12.10
CA GLY A 153 5.30 -4.03 -13.03
C GLY A 153 4.06 -4.45 -13.81
N ILE A 154 2.93 -4.62 -13.10
CA ILE A 154 1.64 -4.97 -13.71
C ILE A 154 1.19 -3.86 -14.67
N ALA A 155 1.27 -2.60 -14.27
CA ALA A 155 0.91 -1.47 -15.12
C ALA A 155 1.83 -1.35 -16.35
N GLN A 156 3.12 -1.63 -16.19
CA GLN A 156 4.07 -1.61 -17.30
C GLN A 156 3.81 -2.76 -18.29
N GLU A 157 3.55 -3.97 -17.80
CA GLU A 157 3.19 -5.11 -18.64
C GLU A 157 1.89 -4.86 -19.39
N GLU A 158 0.86 -4.34 -18.73
CA GLU A 158 -0.42 -4.01 -19.36
C GLU A 158 -0.28 -2.86 -20.38
N ALA A 159 0.53 -1.84 -20.09
CA ALA A 159 0.82 -0.76 -21.03
C ALA A 159 1.54 -1.28 -22.29
N VAL A 160 2.51 -2.20 -22.12
CA VAL A 160 3.19 -2.85 -23.24
C VAL A 160 2.21 -3.69 -24.04
N HIS A 161 1.39 -4.51 -23.38
CA HIS A 161 0.38 -5.34 -24.02
C HIS A 161 -0.64 -4.51 -24.84
N LEU A 162 -1.10 -3.38 -24.29
CA LEU A 162 -1.96 -2.44 -25.01
C LEU A 162 -1.29 -1.87 -26.26
N ILE A 163 -0.02 -1.48 -26.18
CA ILE A 163 0.73 -0.96 -27.33
C ILE A 163 0.89 -2.06 -28.39
N GLU A 164 1.30 -3.27 -27.99
CA GLU A 164 1.51 -4.40 -28.91
C GLU A 164 0.24 -4.81 -29.67
N GLU A 165 -0.93 -4.78 -29.01
CA GLU A 165 -2.20 -5.20 -29.62
C GLU A 165 -2.87 -4.10 -30.48
N MET A 166 -2.57 -2.83 -30.21
CA MET A 166 -3.30 -1.70 -30.80
C MET A 166 -2.46 -0.82 -31.74
N ASP A 167 -1.14 -0.82 -31.63
CA ASP A 167 -0.25 -0.09 -32.52
C ASP A 167 -0.21 -0.74 -33.92
N LEU A 168 -0.91 -0.11 -34.87
CA LEU A 168 -1.01 -0.63 -36.24
C LEU A 168 0.15 -0.17 -37.12
N ASN A 169 0.87 0.86 -36.68
CA ASN A 169 1.87 1.55 -37.47
C ASN A 169 3.31 1.31 -36.95
N ASP A 170 3.45 0.61 -35.82
CA ASP A 170 4.69 0.19 -35.15
C ASP A 170 5.58 1.38 -34.72
N ASP A 171 4.96 2.52 -34.37
CA ASP A 171 5.66 3.70 -33.83
C ASP A 171 5.79 3.70 -32.29
N LYS A 172 5.29 2.64 -31.65
CA LYS A 172 5.25 2.40 -30.21
C LYS A 172 4.39 3.38 -29.45
N LYS A 173 3.39 3.97 -30.10
CA LYS A 173 2.42 4.88 -29.51
C LYS A 173 1.02 4.51 -29.97
N LEU A 174 0.02 4.87 -29.16
CA LEU A 174 -1.37 4.72 -29.53
C LEU A 174 -1.91 6.06 -30.02
N SER A 175 -2.27 6.11 -31.30
CA SER A 175 -3.02 7.23 -31.87
C SER A 175 -4.51 7.11 -31.56
N GLU A 176 -5.24 8.23 -31.60
CA GLU A 176 -6.70 8.24 -31.43
C GLU A 176 -7.40 7.27 -32.40
N ALA A 177 -6.92 7.20 -33.66
CA ALA A 177 -7.48 6.32 -34.67
C ALA A 177 -7.29 4.82 -34.33
N GLU A 178 -6.17 4.45 -33.72
CA GLU A 178 -5.89 3.09 -33.26
C GLU A 178 -6.74 2.74 -32.03
N ILE A 179 -6.88 3.68 -31.09
CA ILE A 179 -7.72 3.53 -29.90
C ILE A 179 -9.19 3.34 -30.30
N LEU A 180 -9.72 4.17 -31.18
CA LEU A 180 -11.10 4.07 -31.66
C LEU A 180 -11.37 2.76 -32.41
N LYS A 181 -10.36 2.18 -33.06
CA LYS A 181 -10.50 0.91 -33.78
C LYS A 181 -10.58 -0.28 -32.83
N ASN A 182 -9.85 -0.23 -31.72
CA ASN A 182 -9.78 -1.28 -30.69
C ASN A 182 -10.34 -0.78 -29.34
N GLN A 183 -11.45 -0.04 -29.39
CA GLN A 183 -12.01 0.65 -28.22
C GLN A 183 -12.39 -0.32 -27.09
N ASP A 184 -12.94 -1.48 -27.42
CA ASP A 184 -13.32 -2.49 -26.42
C ASP A 184 -12.11 -3.02 -25.64
N LEU A 185 -10.95 -3.19 -26.29
CA LEU A 185 -9.72 -3.63 -25.60
C LEU A 185 -9.20 -2.54 -24.68
N PHE A 186 -9.17 -1.30 -25.16
CA PHE A 186 -8.69 -0.14 -24.39
C PHE A 186 -9.56 0.14 -23.15
N LEU A 187 -10.89 0.02 -23.27
CA LEU A 187 -11.84 0.27 -22.19
C LEU A 187 -11.93 -0.88 -21.18
N ASN A 188 -11.55 -2.11 -21.53
CA ASN A 188 -11.57 -3.23 -20.59
C ASN A 188 -10.19 -3.52 -19.98
N SER A 189 -9.20 -2.70 -20.31
CA SER A 189 -7.87 -2.80 -19.73
C SER A 189 -7.84 -2.25 -18.30
N GLU A 190 -7.07 -2.92 -17.46
CA GLU A 190 -6.73 -2.44 -16.11
C GLU A 190 -5.99 -1.09 -16.17
N ALA A 191 -5.22 -0.84 -17.24
CA ALA A 191 -4.45 0.40 -17.38
C ALA A 191 -5.31 1.66 -17.49
N THR A 192 -6.58 1.54 -17.92
CA THR A 192 -7.54 2.66 -17.98
C THR A 192 -8.55 2.64 -16.83
N ASP A 193 -8.34 1.77 -15.84
CA ASP A 193 -9.29 1.40 -14.80
C ASP A 193 -10.68 1.08 -15.39
N TYR A 194 -10.68 0.19 -16.39
CA TYR A 194 -11.88 -0.19 -17.12
C TYR A 194 -12.62 1.03 -17.73
N GLY A 195 -11.86 1.99 -18.25
CA GLY A 195 -12.36 3.21 -18.85
C GLY A 195 -12.82 4.29 -17.87
N ARG A 196 -12.75 4.08 -16.54
CA ARG A 196 -13.14 5.10 -15.55
C ARG A 196 -12.28 6.36 -15.66
N GLN A 197 -11.00 6.21 -15.95
CA GLN A 197 -10.07 7.34 -16.08
C GLN A 197 -10.44 8.30 -17.24
N LEU A 198 -11.14 7.82 -18.28
CA LEU A 198 -11.59 8.66 -19.40
C LEU A 198 -12.76 9.59 -19.05
N HIS A 199 -13.43 9.32 -17.92
CA HIS A 199 -14.56 10.09 -17.41
C HIS A 199 -14.16 11.07 -16.29
N ASP A 200 -12.91 11.05 -15.81
CA ASP A 200 -12.45 12.01 -14.80
C ASP A 200 -12.16 13.36 -15.48
N GLU A 201 -13.10 14.30 -15.32
CA GLU A 201 -13.01 15.66 -15.87
C GLU A 201 -11.73 16.41 -15.43
N ARG A 202 -11.02 15.92 -14.39
CA ARG A 202 -9.76 16.48 -13.90
C ARG A 202 -8.56 16.31 -14.84
N PHE A 203 -8.62 15.36 -15.79
CA PHE A 203 -7.55 15.17 -16.79
C PHE A 203 -7.65 16.12 -17.99
N TYR A 204 -8.77 16.84 -18.17
CA TYR A 204 -8.84 17.95 -19.12
C TYR A 204 -8.23 19.20 -18.50
N HIS A 205 -6.92 19.17 -18.23
CA HIS A 205 -6.20 20.42 -18.11
C HIS A 205 -6.22 21.10 -19.48
N GLU A 206 -7.05 22.15 -19.58
CA GLU A 206 -6.96 23.17 -20.62
C GLU A 206 -5.56 23.79 -20.56
N GLU A 207 -4.61 23.22 -21.30
CA GLU A 207 -3.46 23.99 -21.75
C GLU A 207 -3.98 25.06 -22.72
N LEU A 208 -3.98 26.30 -22.25
CA LEU A 208 -4.15 27.52 -23.04
C LEU A 208 -2.97 27.73 -24.00
#